data_AF-R0J8D6-F1
#
_entry.id   AF-R0J8D6-F1
#
_cell.length_a   1.000
_cell.length_b   1.000
_cell.length_c   1.000
_cell.angle_alpha   90.00
_cell.angle_beta   90.00
_cell.angle_gamma   90.00
#
_symmetry.space_group_name_H-M   'P 1'
#
loop_
_entity.id
_entity.type
_entity.pdbx_description
1 polymer ?
#
loop_
_entity_poly.entity_id
_entity_poly.type
_entity_poly.pdbx_seq_one_letter_code
_entity_poly.pdbx_strand_id
1 'polypeptide(L)'
;EVRQEIEAETDRVTGTNKGISPIPINLRVYSPHVLNLTLIDLPGITKVPVGDQPQDIEYQIRDMILQFISRESSLILAVTPANMDLANSDALKMAKEVDPQGE
;
A
#
# COMPACT_ATOMS: atom_id res chain seq x y z
N GLU A 1 15.46 15.06 -0.34
CA GLU A 1 15.24 15.09 -1.79
C GLU A 1 14.21 14.06 -2.24
N VAL A 2 14.52 12.75 -2.38
CA VAL A 2 13.55 11.73 -2.87
C VAL A 2 12.21 11.73 -2.10
N ARG A 3 12.24 11.71 -0.77
CA ARG A 3 11.02 11.74 0.05
C ARG A 3 10.15 12.96 -0.24
N GLN A 4 10.78 14.14 -0.35
CA GLN A 4 10.06 15.40 -0.59
C GLN A 4 9.42 15.42 -1.97
N GLU A 5 10.07 14.83 -2.98
CA GLU A 5 9.50 14.71 -4.32
C GLU A 5 8.31 13.74 -4.35
N ILE A 6 8.39 12.62 -3.61
CA ILE A 6 7.26 11.69 -3.47
C ILE A 6 6.08 12.39 -2.79
N GLU A 7 6.32 13.12 -1.70
CA GLU A 7 5.30 13.91 -1.00
C GLU A 7 4.66 14.95 -1.95
N ALA A 8 5.48 15.72 -2.65
CA ALA A 8 5.01 16.75 -3.58
C ALA A 8 4.21 16.16 -4.77
N GLU A 9 4.66 15.05 -5.35
CA GLU A 9 3.95 14.39 -6.45
C GLU A 9 2.64 13.76 -5.98
N THR A 10 2.62 13.19 -4.77
CA THR A 10 1.40 12.68 -4.16
C THR A 10 0.39 13.81 -4.00
N ASP A 11 0.79 14.92 -3.35
CA ASP A 11 -0.08 16.09 -3.14
C ASP A 11 -0.58 16.69 -4.47
N ARG A 12 0.24 16.67 -5.52
CA ARG A 12 -0.14 17.16 -6.85
C ARG A 12 -1.26 16.35 -7.48
N VAL A 13 -1.30 15.04 -7.25
CA VAL A 13 -2.28 14.12 -7.84
C VAL A 13 -3.52 13.96 -6.96
N THR A 14 -3.33 13.85 -5.65
CA THR A 14 -4.42 13.54 -4.70
C THR A 14 -5.01 14.78 -4.03
N GLY A 15 -4.35 15.94 -4.16
CA GLY A 15 -4.63 17.10 -3.34
C GLY A 15 -4.15 16.93 -1.90
N THR A 16 -4.32 17.98 -1.08
CA THR A 16 -3.77 18.05 0.28
C THR A 16 -4.73 17.54 1.38
N ASN A 17 -5.92 17.04 1.02
CA ASN A 17 -6.98 16.69 1.98
C ASN A 17 -7.27 15.18 2.04
N LYS A 18 -6.21 14.38 2.17
CA LYS A 18 -6.25 12.91 2.36
C LYS A 18 -6.88 12.12 1.21
N GLY A 19 -6.90 12.70 0.00
CA GLY A 19 -7.28 11.98 -1.20
C GLY A 19 -6.35 10.79 -1.47
N ILE A 20 -6.85 9.83 -2.25
CA ILE A 20 -6.07 8.71 -2.76
C ILE A 20 -6.09 8.70 -4.28
N SER A 21 -5.11 8.07 -4.90
CA SER A 21 -5.07 7.88 -6.35
C SER A 21 -4.58 6.46 -6.68
N PRO A 22 -5.21 5.78 -7.65
CA PRO A 22 -4.74 4.49 -8.15
C PRO A 22 -3.53 4.61 -9.08
N ILE A 23 -3.07 5.82 -9.39
CA ILE A 23 -1.93 6.05 -10.28
C ILE A 23 -0.62 5.87 -9.48
N PRO A 24 0.22 4.87 -9.80
CA PRO A 24 1.45 4.62 -9.06
C PRO A 24 2.57 5.61 -9.41
N ILE A 25 3.34 6.01 -8.41
CA ILE A 25 4.59 6.76 -8.60
C ILE A 25 5.72 5.75 -8.83
N ASN A 26 6.35 5.80 -10.00
CA ASN A 26 7.44 4.88 -10.37
C ASN A 26 8.79 5.52 -10.07
N LEU A 27 9.50 4.99 -9.06
CA LEU A 27 10.84 5.44 -8.68
C LEU A 27 11.90 4.40 -9.08
N ARG A 28 13.01 4.85 -9.67
CA ARG A 28 14.19 4.01 -9.94
C ARG A 28 15.39 4.56 -9.18
N VAL A 29 15.94 3.73 -8.30
CA VAL A 29 17.13 4.07 -7.51
C VAL A 29 18.31 3.26 -8.04
N TYR A 30 19.39 3.93 -8.40
CA TYR A 30 20.61 3.30 -8.91
C TYR A 30 21.72 3.41 -7.87
N SER A 31 22.27 2.28 -7.45
CA SER A 31 23.40 2.22 -6.53
C SER A 31 24.19 0.93 -6.73
N PRO A 32 25.53 0.95 -6.67
CA PRO A 32 26.35 -0.26 -6.72
C PRO A 32 26.29 -1.08 -5.42
N HIS A 33 25.61 -0.58 -4.38
CA HIS A 33 25.55 -1.19 -3.04
C HIS A 33 24.21 -1.86 -2.72
N VAL A 34 23.29 -1.94 -3.69
CA VAL A 34 21.95 -2.49 -3.49
C VAL A 34 21.67 -3.62 -4.47
N LEU A 35 20.75 -4.50 -4.11
CA LEU A 35 20.26 -5.56 -4.98
C LEU A 35 19.21 -5.01 -5.96
N ASN A 36 19.05 -5.72 -7.08
CA ASN A 36 17.95 -5.47 -8.00
C ASN A 36 16.65 -5.99 -7.38
N LEU A 37 15.95 -5.11 -6.68
CA LEU A 37 14.68 -5.40 -6.02
C LEU A 37 13.61 -4.42 -6.48
N THR A 38 12.37 -4.91 -6.58
CA THR A 38 11.19 -4.08 -6.74
C THR A 38 10.47 -4.03 -5.41
N LEU A 39 10.42 -2.84 -4.79
CA LEU A 39 9.63 -2.60 -3.58
C LEU A 39 8.38 -1.85 -3.99
N ILE A 40 7.24 -2.29 -3.47
CA ILE A 40 5.95 -1.65 -3.70
C ILE A 40 5.43 -1.20 -2.34
N ASP A 41 5.28 0.10 -2.18
CA ASP A 41 4.60 0.69 -1.03
C ASP A 41 3.13 0.89 -1.37
N LEU A 42 2.24 0.47 -0.48
CA LEU A 42 0.80 0.42 -0.70
C LEU A 42 0.08 1.30 0.33
N PRO A 43 -1.05 1.92 -0.03
CA PRO A 43 -1.82 2.73 0.91
C PRO A 43 -2.29 1.90 2.12
N GLY A 44 -2.28 2.53 3.29
CA GLY A 44 -2.82 1.93 4.51
C GLY A 44 -4.33 1.72 4.43
N ILE A 45 -4.79 0.60 4.96
CA ILE A 45 -6.21 0.23 4.95
C ILE A 45 -6.96 1.17 5.90
N THR A 46 -8.00 1.84 5.39
CA THR A 46 -8.94 2.62 6.21
C THR A 46 -10.37 2.13 6.01
N LYS A 47 -11.10 2.00 7.12
CA LYS A 47 -12.52 1.60 7.14
C LYS A 47 -13.48 2.79 7.18
N VAL A 48 -12.96 3.97 7.54
CA VAL A 48 -13.78 5.18 7.71
C VAL A 48 -13.22 6.26 6.79
N PRO A 49 -14.01 6.78 5.84
CA PRO A 49 -13.57 7.87 4.99
C PRO A 49 -13.34 9.13 5.81
N VAL A 50 -12.26 9.84 5.49
CA VAL A 50 -11.89 11.12 6.10
C VAL A 50 -11.51 12.15 5.04
N GLY A 51 -11.81 13.43 5.29
CA GLY A 51 -11.50 14.49 4.32
C GLY A 51 -12.29 14.30 3.02
N ASP A 52 -11.58 14.32 1.89
CA ASP A 52 -12.17 14.19 0.55
C ASP A 52 -12.26 12.73 0.04
N GLN A 53 -12.10 11.76 0.94
CA GLN A 53 -12.20 10.35 0.58
C GLN A 53 -13.65 9.96 0.25
N PRO A 54 -13.88 9.19 -0.82
CA PRO A 54 -15.21 8.71 -1.17
C PRO A 54 -15.67 7.63 -0.17
N GLN A 55 -16.98 7.36 -0.12
CA GLN A 55 -17.55 6.40 0.84
C GLN A 55 -17.06 4.95 0.62
N ASP A 56 -16.65 4.62 -0.60
CA ASP A 56 -16.12 3.32 -1.02
C ASP A 56 -14.58 3.24 -0.93
N ILE A 57 -13.94 4.15 -0.18
CA ILE A 57 -12.47 4.22 -0.02
C ILE A 57 -11.84 2.88 0.37
N GLU A 58 -12.49 2.13 1.26
CA GLU A 58 -12.02 0.81 1.70
C GLU A 58 -11.89 -0.16 0.53
N TYR A 59 -12.90 -0.19 -0.35
CA TYR A 59 -12.91 -1.05 -1.54
C TYR A 59 -11.85 -0.61 -2.55
N GLN A 60 -11.71 0.70 -2.79
CA GLN A 60 -10.70 1.20 -3.72
C GLN A 60 -9.27 0.87 -3.24
N ILE A 61 -8.98 1.03 -1.95
CA ILE A 61 -7.69 0.67 -1.38
C ILE A 61 -7.44 -0.83 -1.47
N ARG A 62 -8.45 -1.64 -1.15
CA ARG A 62 -8.36 -3.10 -1.26
C ARG A 62 -8.06 -3.52 -2.69
N ASP A 63 -8.77 -2.98 -3.68
CA ASP A 63 -8.55 -3.30 -5.09
C ASP A 63 -7.15 -2.88 -5.55
N MET A 64 -6.66 -1.72 -5.10
CA MET A 64 -5.27 -1.30 -5.36
C MET A 64 -4.26 -2.29 -4.79
N ILE A 65 -4.42 -2.71 -3.54
CA ILE A 65 -3.52 -3.67 -2.88
C ILE A 65 -3.51 -5.00 -3.64
N LEU A 66 -4.69 -5.54 -3.96
CA LEU A 66 -4.86 -6.83 -4.62
C LEU A 66 -4.16 -6.89 -5.99
N GLN A 67 -4.08 -5.79 -6.73
CA GLN A 67 -3.36 -5.74 -8.02
C GLN A 67 -1.85 -6.06 -7.90
N PHE A 68 -1.27 -5.85 -6.72
CA PHE A 68 0.15 -6.08 -6.46
C PHE A 68 0.41 -7.38 -5.69
N ILE A 69 -0.40 -7.67 -4.67
CA ILE A 69 -0.17 -8.86 -3.81
C ILE A 69 -0.68 -10.17 -4.43
N SER A 70 -1.56 -10.12 -5.45
CA SER A 70 -2.04 -11.33 -6.13
C SER A 70 -1.01 -11.95 -7.10
N ARG A 71 0.22 -11.43 -7.15
CA ARG A 71 1.28 -11.93 -8.02
C ARG A 71 2.04 -13.05 -7.29
N GLU A 72 2.19 -14.21 -7.93
CA GLU A 72 2.89 -15.37 -7.35
C GLU A 72 4.34 -15.08 -6.94
N SER A 73 5.01 -14.14 -7.61
CA SER A 73 6.40 -13.77 -7.31
C SER A 73 6.53 -12.61 -6.32
N SER A 74 5.51 -12.34 -5.50
CA SER A 74 5.51 -11.24 -4.52
C SER A 74 5.67 -11.75 -3.11
N LEU A 75 6.55 -11.10 -2.32
CA LEU A 75 6.67 -11.36 -0.89
C LEU A 75 5.77 -10.39 -0.14
N ILE A 76 4.77 -10.90 0.58
CA ILE A 76 3.81 -10.09 1.32
C ILE A 76 4.32 -9.83 2.74
N LEU A 77 4.57 -8.56 3.07
CA LEU A 77 4.92 -8.13 4.42
C LEU A 77 3.66 -7.64 5.17
N ALA A 78 2.96 -8.54 5.86
CA ALA A 78 1.75 -8.21 6.61
C ALA A 78 2.07 -7.50 7.95
N VAL A 79 2.30 -6.19 7.90
CA VAL A 79 2.66 -5.38 9.08
C VAL A 79 1.43 -5.12 9.95
N THR A 80 1.49 -5.55 11.22
CA THR A 80 0.44 -5.30 12.22
C THR A 80 1.04 -4.64 13.46
N PRO A 81 0.45 -3.54 13.97
CA PRO A 81 0.88 -2.93 15.23
C PRO A 81 0.78 -3.92 16.40
N ALA A 82 1.77 -3.91 17.29
CA ALA A 82 1.83 -4.85 18.43
C ALA A 82 0.75 -4.59 19.50
N ASN A 83 0.11 -3.42 19.48
CA ASN A 83 -0.97 -3.05 20.39
C ASN A 83 -2.37 -3.46 19.89
N MET A 84 -2.46 -4.12 18.72
CA MET A 84 -3.70 -4.58 18.12
C MET A 84 -3.74 -6.11 18.10
N ASP A 85 -4.92 -6.69 18.34
CA ASP A 85 -5.12 -8.12 18.22
C ASP A 85 -4.85 -8.59 16.79
N LEU A 86 -4.02 -9.63 16.65
CA LEU A 86 -3.65 -10.20 15.36
C LEU A 86 -4.87 -10.70 14.56
N ALA A 87 -5.90 -11.17 15.27
CA ALA A 87 -7.16 -11.62 14.68
C ALA A 87 -7.94 -10.50 13.97
N ASN A 88 -7.67 -9.23 14.32
CA ASN A 88 -8.28 -8.04 13.72
C ASN A 88 -7.37 -7.38 12.69
N SER A 89 -6.25 -8.00 12.32
CA SER A 89 -5.32 -7.47 11.32
C SER A 89 -5.90 -7.57 9.92
N ASP A 90 -6.24 -6.43 9.32
CA ASP A 90 -6.71 -6.36 7.94
C ASP A 90 -5.60 -6.75 6.94
N ALA A 91 -4.34 -6.47 7.27
CA ALA A 91 -3.19 -6.87 6.46
C ALA A 91 -3.05 -8.40 6.36
N LEU A 92 -3.15 -9.11 7.49
CA LEU A 92 -3.11 -10.58 7.49
C LEU A 92 -4.34 -11.20 6.84
N LYS A 93 -5.52 -10.58 7.02
CA LYS A 93 -6.74 -11.04 6.38
C LYS A 93 -6.60 -11.03 4.86
N MET A 94 -6.12 -9.93 4.27
CA MET A 94 -5.87 -9.86 2.83
C MET A 94 -4.75 -10.77 2.36
N ALA A 95 -3.65 -10.86 3.11
CA ALA A 95 -2.56 -11.78 2.78
C ALA A 95 -3.08 -13.22 2.64
N LYS A 96 -3.92 -13.68 3.59
CA LYS A 96 -4.53 -15.02 3.56
C LYS A 96 -5.52 -15.25 2.42
N GLU A 97 -6.09 -14.20 1.82
CA GLU A 97 -7.00 -14.34 0.68
C GLU A 97 -6.25 -14.70 -0.60
N VAL A 98 -5.01 -14.20 -0.76
CA VAL A 98 -4.17 -14.44 -1.94
C VAL A 98 -3.11 -15.52 -1.72
N ASP A 99 -2.71 -15.71 -0.47
CA ASP A 99 -1.77 -16.74 -0.01
C ASP A 99 -2.31 -17.42 1.26
N PRO A 100 -3.21 -18.41 1.12
CA PRO A 100 -3.77 -19.13 2.25
C PRO A 100 -2.77 -20.01 3.00
N GLN A 101 -1.66 -20.38 2.36
CA GLN A 101 -0.66 -21.29 2.93
C GLN A 101 0.45 -20.54 3.69
N GLY A 102 0.67 -19.26 3.38
CA GLY A 102 1.72 -18.44 3.99
C GLY A 102 3.09 -18.74 3.40
N GLU A 103 3.16 -19.05 2.10
CA GLU A 103 4.39 -19.45 1.39
C GLU A 103 5.20 -18.28 0.83
#